data_AF-A0A398BLU3-F1
#
_entry.id   AF-A0A398BLU3-F1
#
_cell.length_a   1.000
_cell.length_b   1.000
_cell.length_c   1.000
_cell.angle_alpha   90.00
_cell.angle_beta   90.00
_cell.angle_gamma   90.00
#
_symmetry.space_group_name_H-M   'P 1'
#
loop_
_entity.id
_entity.type
_entity.pdbx_description
1 polymer ?
#
loop_
_entity_poly.entity_id
_entity_poly.type
_entity_poly.pdbx_seq_one_letter_code
_entity_poly.pdbx_strand_id
1 'polypeptide(L)'
;MTAPISQTAFRGPRDIFVGGALAQLRLATRLPLRVSCQCRAHWDAPALDQLRFERDVELGTFGDLASAMAKAATSVASGLIAADRDPDLRMVPQFVTVLDADHYLVLAGEVKADGIAWYTPVASDAEARSVVSEACHLRSEARAAVGAGNPTGADALIVRARALEGRLVDPFWRDLARSLMGHAHAI
;
A
#
# COMPACT_ATOMS: atom_id res chain seq x y z
N MET A 1 11.13 58.81 -7.24
CA MET A 1 11.09 57.46 -6.65
C MET A 1 9.98 56.68 -7.33
N THR A 2 10.34 55.80 -8.26
CA THR A 2 9.40 55.04 -9.09
C THR A 2 9.52 53.58 -8.67
N ALA A 3 8.49 53.01 -8.06
CA ALA A 3 8.50 51.62 -7.64
C ALA A 3 8.36 50.70 -8.88
N PRO A 4 9.15 49.62 -8.99
CA PRO A 4 8.98 48.66 -10.08
C PRO A 4 7.73 47.81 -9.85
N ILE A 5 6.88 47.74 -10.86
CA ILE A 5 5.75 46.82 -10.92
C ILE A 5 6.33 45.41 -11.03
N SER A 6 6.04 44.56 -10.04
CA SER A 6 6.37 43.13 -10.09
C SER A 6 5.63 42.48 -11.26
N GLN A 7 6.39 42.00 -12.25
CA GLN A 7 5.87 41.13 -13.30
C GLN A 7 5.53 39.77 -12.68
N THR A 8 4.29 39.62 -12.21
CA THR A 8 3.71 38.30 -12.00
C THR A 8 3.52 37.70 -13.39
N ALA A 9 4.30 36.67 -13.72
CA ALA A 9 4.19 35.96 -14.99
C ALA A 9 2.78 35.39 -15.14
N PHE A 10 1.98 36.01 -16.01
CA PHE A 10 0.68 35.52 -16.42
C PHE A 10 0.90 34.21 -17.21
N ARG A 11 0.67 33.06 -16.57
CA ARG A 11 0.65 31.76 -17.28
C ARG A 11 -0.53 31.77 -18.25
N GLY A 12 -0.24 31.61 -19.55
CA GLY A 12 -1.27 31.64 -20.59
C GLY A 12 -2.22 30.42 -20.49
N PRO A 13 -3.49 30.55 -20.90
CA PRO A 13 -4.47 29.45 -20.87
C PRO A 13 -4.05 28.18 -21.61
N ARG A 14 -3.19 28.31 -22.64
CA ARG A 14 -2.71 27.16 -23.44
C ARG A 14 -1.74 26.25 -22.68
N ASP A 15 -0.90 26.80 -21.80
CA ASP A 15 0.09 26.02 -21.05
C ASP A 15 -0.57 25.17 -19.95
N ILE A 16 -1.68 25.66 -19.40
CA ILE A 16 -2.50 24.93 -18.41
C ILE A 16 -3.22 23.75 -19.09
N PHE A 17 -3.66 23.91 -20.33
CA PHE A 17 -4.41 22.90 -21.08
C PHE A 17 -3.54 21.71 -21.51
N VAL A 18 -2.33 21.98 -22.02
CA VAL A 18 -1.42 20.90 -22.47
C VAL A 18 -0.85 20.13 -21.28
N GLY A 19 -0.47 20.82 -20.21
CA GLY A 19 0.03 20.18 -18.99
C GLY A 19 -1.01 19.30 -18.30
N GLY A 20 -2.25 19.79 -18.18
CA GLY A 20 -3.35 19.04 -17.59
C GLY A 20 -3.72 17.80 -18.43
N ALA A 21 -3.84 17.95 -19.75
CA ALA A 21 -4.17 16.83 -20.64
C ALA A 21 -3.07 15.75 -20.63
N LEU A 22 -1.80 16.14 -20.65
CA LEU A 22 -0.68 15.19 -20.57
C LEU A 22 -0.64 14.45 -19.23
N ALA A 23 -0.93 15.14 -18.12
CA ALA A 23 -1.02 14.52 -16.80
C ALA A 23 -2.16 13.49 -16.75
N GLN A 24 -3.32 13.81 -17.30
CA GLN A 24 -4.47 12.89 -17.38
C GLN A 24 -4.16 11.67 -18.26
N LEU A 25 -3.50 11.86 -19.40
CA LEU A 25 -3.08 10.74 -20.25
C LEU A 25 -2.08 9.83 -19.53
N ARG A 26 -1.09 10.40 -18.81
CA ARG A 26 -0.14 9.62 -18.00
C ARG A 26 -0.81 8.88 -16.84
N LEU A 27 -1.84 9.46 -16.22
CA LEU A 27 -2.62 8.78 -15.19
C LEU A 27 -3.44 7.63 -15.80
N ALA A 28 -4.07 7.86 -16.95
CA ALA A 28 -4.86 6.86 -17.64
C ALA A 28 -4.04 5.62 -18.01
N THR A 29 -2.74 5.76 -18.35
CA THR A 29 -1.86 4.61 -18.60
C THR A 29 -1.52 3.80 -17.35
N ARG A 30 -1.76 4.34 -16.15
CA ARG A 30 -1.50 3.64 -14.87
C ARG A 30 -2.76 2.99 -14.29
N LEU A 31 -3.91 3.11 -14.93
CA LEU A 31 -5.18 2.55 -14.47
C LEU A 31 -5.53 1.24 -15.23
N PRO A 32 -6.30 0.33 -14.63
CA PRO A 32 -6.94 0.43 -13.31
C PRO A 32 -5.99 0.11 -12.15
N LEU A 33 -6.36 0.59 -10.96
CA LEU A 33 -5.72 0.19 -9.71
C LEU A 33 -6.25 -1.17 -9.27
N ARG A 34 -5.36 -2.07 -8.83
CA ARG A 34 -5.71 -3.37 -8.25
C ARG A 34 -5.56 -3.30 -6.75
N VAL A 35 -6.57 -3.73 -6.01
CA VAL A 35 -6.52 -3.82 -4.56
C VAL A 35 -6.43 -5.29 -4.17
N SER A 36 -5.43 -5.63 -3.37
CA SER A 36 -5.30 -6.95 -2.77
C SER A 36 -5.08 -6.85 -1.26
N CYS A 37 -5.51 -7.89 -0.56
CA CYS A 37 -5.29 -8.04 0.87
C CYS A 37 -4.57 -9.36 1.14
N GLN A 38 -3.42 -9.26 1.80
CA GLN A 38 -2.76 -10.41 2.38
C GLN A 38 -3.48 -10.78 3.67
N CYS A 39 -3.95 -12.01 3.73
CA CYS A 39 -4.68 -12.57 4.85
C CYS A 39 -3.87 -13.68 5.51
N ARG A 40 -4.03 -13.83 6.82
CA ARG A 40 -3.69 -15.06 7.52
C ARG A 40 -4.86 -16.01 7.45
N ALA A 41 -4.68 -17.08 6.69
CA ALA A 41 -5.63 -18.16 6.54
C ALA A 41 -5.45 -19.17 7.67
N HIS A 42 -6.56 -19.58 8.29
CA HIS A 42 -6.61 -20.66 9.28
C HIS A 42 -8.01 -21.29 9.32
N TRP A 43 -8.14 -22.45 9.96
CA TRP A 43 -9.42 -23.08 10.25
C TRP A 43 -9.69 -23.04 11.75
N ASP A 44 -10.97 -22.91 12.13
CA ASP A 44 -11.37 -22.91 13.55
C ASP A 44 -11.22 -24.30 14.21
N ALA A 45 -11.06 -25.36 13.42
CA ALA A 45 -10.89 -26.72 13.91
C ALA A 45 -9.55 -26.88 14.64
N PRO A 46 -9.53 -27.29 15.93
CA PRO A 46 -8.30 -27.41 16.73
C PRO A 46 -7.24 -28.34 16.11
N ALA A 47 -7.67 -29.36 15.37
CA ALA A 47 -6.77 -30.28 14.67
C ALA A 47 -5.94 -29.61 13.55
N LEU A 48 -6.38 -28.44 13.07
CA LEU A 48 -5.75 -27.70 11.98
C LEU A 48 -5.10 -26.39 12.45
N ASP A 49 -4.98 -26.17 13.76
CA ASP A 49 -4.45 -24.92 14.30
C ASP A 49 -3.00 -24.64 13.87
N GLN A 50 -2.25 -25.69 13.52
CA GLN A 50 -0.89 -25.60 12.99
C GLN A 50 -0.84 -25.24 11.50
N LEU A 51 -1.95 -25.34 10.76
CA LEU A 51 -2.03 -25.08 9.32
C LEU A 51 -2.40 -23.61 9.04
N ARG A 52 -1.62 -22.69 9.62
CA ARG A 52 -1.76 -21.25 9.36
C ARG A 52 -0.81 -20.86 8.24
N PHE A 53 -1.32 -20.15 7.25
CA PHE A 53 -0.51 -19.69 6.12
C PHE A 53 -1.00 -18.34 5.62
N GLU A 54 -0.18 -17.70 4.80
CA GLU A 54 -0.52 -16.42 4.19
C GLU A 54 -1.15 -16.65 2.82
N ARG A 55 -2.18 -15.86 2.52
CA ARG A 55 -2.88 -15.90 1.24
C ARG A 55 -3.23 -14.49 0.79
N ASP A 56 -2.89 -14.17 -0.45
CA ASP A 56 -3.36 -12.93 -1.07
C ASP A 56 -4.76 -13.12 -1.65
N VAL A 57 -5.61 -12.13 -1.42
CA VAL A 57 -6.99 -12.07 -1.93
C VAL A 57 -7.19 -10.79 -2.70
N GLU A 58 -7.65 -10.90 -3.95
CA GLU A 58 -7.98 -9.73 -4.78
C GLU A 58 -9.33 -9.16 -4.35
N LEU A 59 -9.34 -7.87 -3.98
CA LEU A 59 -10.54 -7.14 -3.56
C LEU A 59 -11.25 -6.44 -4.72
N GLY A 60 -10.58 -6.34 -5.87
CA GLY A 60 -11.11 -5.81 -7.12
C GLY A 60 -10.20 -4.80 -7.81
N THR A 61 -10.72 -4.19 -8.87
CA THR A 61 -10.05 -3.15 -9.66
C THR A 61 -10.84 -1.84 -9.67
N PHE A 62 -10.14 -0.71 -9.68
CA PHE A 62 -10.72 0.62 -9.46
C PHE A 62 -10.12 1.67 -10.42
N GLY A 63 -10.94 2.64 -10.82
CA GLY A 63 -10.50 3.75 -11.68
C GLY A 63 -9.80 4.88 -10.93
N ASP A 64 -9.86 4.89 -9.60
CA ASP A 64 -9.26 5.93 -8.76
C ASP A 64 -8.87 5.40 -7.38
N LEU A 65 -7.95 6.13 -6.73
CA LEU A 65 -7.37 5.71 -5.45
C LEU A 65 -8.34 5.85 -4.27
N ALA A 66 -9.28 6.81 -4.30
CA ALA A 66 -10.23 6.98 -3.21
C ALA A 66 -11.22 5.80 -3.15
N SER A 67 -11.75 5.38 -4.30
CA SER A 67 -12.60 4.19 -4.43
C SER A 67 -11.87 2.92 -4.02
N ALA A 68 -10.60 2.77 -4.40
CA ALA A 68 -9.74 1.66 -3.99
C ALA A 68 -9.57 1.60 -2.46
N MET A 69 -9.26 2.73 -1.82
CA MET A 69 -9.11 2.85 -0.36
C MET A 69 -10.43 2.56 0.37
N ALA A 70 -11.55 3.09 -0.13
CA ALA A 70 -12.87 2.85 0.46
C ALA A 70 -13.29 1.38 0.40
N LYS A 71 -13.02 0.70 -0.73
CA LYS A 71 -13.24 -0.75 -0.84
C LYS A 71 -12.40 -1.51 0.16
N ALA A 72 -11.10 -1.20 0.25
CA ALA A 72 -10.21 -1.85 1.18
C ALA A 72 -10.70 -1.71 2.63
N ALA A 73 -11.05 -0.49 3.05
CA ALA A 73 -11.56 -0.22 4.39
C ALA A 73 -12.85 -1.00 4.67
N THR A 74 -13.81 -1.00 3.74
CA THR A 74 -15.07 -1.74 3.90
C THR A 74 -14.84 -3.26 3.98
N SER A 75 -13.90 -3.78 3.19
CA SER A 75 -13.57 -5.21 3.19
C SER A 75 -12.90 -5.62 4.50
N VAL A 76 -12.00 -4.80 5.03
CA VAL A 76 -11.36 -5.01 6.34
C VAL A 76 -12.38 -4.89 7.48
N ALA A 77 -13.27 -3.90 7.44
CA ALA A 77 -14.28 -3.68 8.47
C ALA A 77 -15.29 -4.83 8.58
N SER A 78 -15.52 -5.57 7.48
CA SER A 78 -16.35 -6.79 7.50
C SER A 78 -15.72 -7.94 8.31
N GLY A 79 -14.44 -7.82 8.70
CA GLY A 79 -13.75 -8.72 9.63
C GLY A 79 -13.29 -10.05 9.03
N LEU A 80 -13.98 -10.54 7.99
CA LEU A 80 -13.64 -11.75 7.26
C LEU A 80 -13.76 -11.50 5.76
N ILE A 81 -12.65 -11.66 5.05
CA ILE A 81 -12.69 -11.72 3.59
C ILE A 81 -13.16 -13.12 3.21
N ALA A 82 -14.13 -13.22 2.29
CA ALA A 82 -14.77 -14.48 1.94
C ALA A 82 -13.76 -15.47 1.33
N ALA A 83 -13.66 -16.67 1.90
CA ALA A 83 -12.84 -17.74 1.33
C ALA A 83 -13.60 -18.38 0.17
N ASP A 84 -13.19 -18.09 -1.07
CA ASP A 84 -13.93 -18.44 -2.31
C ASP A 84 -14.44 -19.89 -2.40
N ARG A 85 -13.72 -20.85 -1.80
CA ARG A 85 -13.94 -22.29 -2.03
C ARG A 85 -14.05 -23.13 -0.76
N ASP A 86 -13.84 -22.54 0.41
CA ASP A 86 -13.82 -23.25 1.69
C ASP A 86 -14.55 -22.42 2.76
N PRO A 87 -15.78 -22.78 3.14
CA PRO A 87 -16.56 -22.02 4.12
C PRO A 87 -16.00 -22.12 5.55
N ASP A 88 -15.15 -23.10 5.84
CA ASP A 88 -14.54 -23.29 7.15
C ASP A 88 -13.19 -22.55 7.27
N LEU A 89 -12.63 -22.11 6.15
CA LEU A 89 -11.41 -21.31 6.12
C LEU A 89 -11.73 -19.86 6.52
N ARG A 90 -11.09 -19.41 7.61
CA ARG A 90 -11.09 -18.02 8.06
C ARG A 90 -9.91 -17.29 7.46
N MET A 91 -10.17 -16.15 6.84
CA MET A 91 -9.14 -15.25 6.32
C MET A 91 -9.15 -13.96 7.14
N VAL A 92 -8.12 -13.80 7.97
CA VAL A 92 -7.93 -12.61 8.80
C VAL A 92 -7.07 -11.62 8.01
N PRO A 93 -7.59 -10.45 7.62
CA PRO A 93 -6.81 -9.43 6.92
C PRO A 93 -5.57 -9.03 7.73
N GLN A 94 -4.41 -8.88 7.09
CA GLN A 94 -3.15 -8.46 7.73
C GLN A 94 -2.57 -7.21 7.07
N PHE A 95 -2.56 -7.19 5.74
CA PHE A 95 -1.92 -6.15 4.96
C PHE A 95 -2.73 -5.87 3.70
N VAL A 96 -2.78 -4.61 3.28
CA VAL A 96 -3.45 -4.20 2.05
C VAL A 96 -2.44 -3.56 1.12
N THR A 97 -2.49 -3.93 -0.16
CA THR A 97 -1.74 -3.30 -1.24
C THR A 97 -2.68 -2.74 -2.30
N VAL A 98 -2.31 -1.57 -2.82
CA VAL A 98 -2.87 -1.00 -4.03
C VAL A 98 -1.76 -0.91 -5.06
N LEU A 99 -1.93 -1.60 -6.18
CA LEU A 99 -1.00 -1.59 -7.31
C LEU A 99 -1.63 -0.90 -8.51
N ASP A 100 -0.82 -0.29 -9.36
CA ASP A 100 -1.28 0.26 -10.63
C ASP A 100 -1.31 -0.82 -11.74
N ALA A 101 -1.70 -0.43 -12.95
CA ALA A 101 -1.79 -1.36 -14.08
C ALA A 101 -0.46 -2.04 -14.45
N ASP A 102 0.66 -1.38 -14.13
CA ASP A 102 2.02 -1.86 -14.37
C ASP A 102 2.61 -2.59 -13.14
N HIS A 103 1.77 -2.90 -12.14
CA HIS A 103 2.13 -3.53 -10.87
C HIS A 103 3.07 -2.71 -9.97
N TYR A 104 3.16 -1.41 -10.18
CA TYR A 104 3.88 -0.53 -9.26
C TYR A 104 3.04 -0.23 -8.02
N LEU A 105 3.73 -0.13 -6.87
CA LEU A 105 3.07 0.16 -5.61
C LEU A 105 2.53 1.59 -5.58
N VAL A 106 1.21 1.71 -5.40
CA VAL A 106 0.51 2.99 -5.24
C VAL A 106 0.37 3.35 -3.78
N LEU A 107 -0.03 2.37 -2.97
CA LEU A 107 -0.25 2.53 -1.53
C LEU A 107 -0.21 1.17 -0.84
N ALA A 108 0.25 1.13 0.41
CA ALA A 108 0.14 -0.06 1.24
C ALA A 108 -0.22 0.32 2.68
N GLY A 109 -0.83 -0.60 3.41
CA GLY A 109 -1.22 -0.37 4.80
C GLY A 109 -1.34 -1.65 5.61
N GLU A 110 -1.13 -1.52 6.92
CA GLU A 110 -1.34 -2.59 7.88
C GLU A 110 -2.80 -2.60 8.35
N VAL A 111 -3.38 -3.78 8.51
CA VAL A 111 -4.68 -3.90 9.16
C VAL A 111 -4.49 -3.82 10.68
N LYS A 112 -5.20 -2.89 11.29
CA LYS A 112 -5.31 -2.67 12.74
C LYS A 112 -6.75 -2.88 13.18
N ALA A 113 -6.97 -2.89 14.49
CA ALA A 113 -8.30 -3.10 15.06
C ALA A 113 -9.33 -2.03 14.65
N ASP A 114 -8.87 -0.82 14.34
CA ASP A 114 -9.65 0.36 13.98
C ASP A 114 -9.70 0.64 12.45
N GLY A 115 -9.06 -0.20 11.62
CA GLY A 115 -9.07 -0.05 10.16
C GLY A 115 -7.72 -0.33 9.52
N ILE A 116 -7.37 0.44 8.50
CA ILE A 116 -6.10 0.30 7.77
C ILE A 116 -5.19 1.47 8.15
N ALA A 117 -4.07 1.16 8.79
CA ALA A 117 -2.97 2.09 9.02
C ALA A 117 -2.10 2.16 7.75
N TRP A 118 -2.39 3.13 6.88
CA TRP A 118 -1.62 3.37 5.66
C TRP A 118 -0.19 3.82 5.98
N TYR A 119 0.80 3.27 5.27
CA TYR A 119 2.18 3.66 5.45
C TYR A 119 2.50 4.96 4.73
N THR A 120 3.18 5.87 5.42
CA THR A 120 3.70 7.09 4.81
C THR A 120 4.77 6.76 3.75
N PRO A 121 4.54 7.13 2.48
CA PRO A 121 5.51 6.97 1.40
C PRO A 121 6.81 7.67 1.71
N VAL A 122 7.91 7.08 1.26
CA VAL A 122 9.21 7.73 1.30
C VAL A 122 9.17 9.12 0.62
N ALA A 123 9.86 10.08 1.22
CA ALA A 123 9.94 11.45 0.75
C ALA A 123 10.93 11.60 -0.41
N SER A 124 11.90 10.70 -0.54
CA SER A 124 12.97 10.80 -1.53
C SER A 124 13.53 9.43 -1.93
N ASP A 125 14.29 9.41 -3.03
CA ASP A 125 15.00 8.19 -3.47
C ASP A 125 16.15 7.81 -2.54
N ALA A 126 16.74 8.78 -1.84
CA ALA A 126 17.75 8.49 -0.82
C ALA A 126 17.15 7.70 0.34
N GLU A 127 15.97 8.11 0.80
CA GLU A 127 15.21 7.37 1.81
C GLU A 127 14.75 6.02 1.27
N ALA A 128 14.28 5.94 0.02
CA ALA A 128 13.90 4.68 -0.62
C ALA A 128 15.04 3.65 -0.59
N ARG A 129 16.27 4.08 -0.92
CA ARG A 129 17.47 3.22 -0.85
C ARG A 129 17.76 2.75 0.58
N SER A 130 17.63 3.63 1.58
CA SER A 130 17.81 3.26 2.98
C SER A 130 16.77 2.22 3.43
N VAL A 131 15.50 2.43 3.07
CA VAL A 131 14.40 1.49 3.36
C VAL A 131 14.64 0.12 2.73
N VAL A 132 15.08 0.07 1.46
CA VAL A 132 15.42 -1.19 0.79
C VAL A 132 16.55 -1.90 1.52
N SER A 133 17.61 -1.18 1.90
CA SER A 133 18.73 -1.77 2.62
C SER A 133 18.30 -2.39 3.95
N GLU A 134 17.48 -1.69 4.72
CA GLU A 134 16.97 -2.18 6.01
C GLU A 134 16.01 -3.37 5.85
N ALA A 135 15.09 -3.33 4.87
CA ALA A 135 14.19 -4.44 4.60
C ALA A 135 14.96 -5.71 4.16
N CYS A 136 16.00 -5.56 3.35
CA CYS A 136 16.90 -6.64 2.97
C CYS A 136 17.65 -7.22 4.17
N HIS A 137 18.11 -6.36 5.09
CA HIS A 137 18.78 -6.78 6.31
C HIS A 137 17.84 -7.61 7.20
N LEU A 138 16.63 -7.12 7.47
CA LEU A 138 15.60 -7.82 8.25
C LEU A 138 15.27 -9.20 7.65
N ARG A 139 15.19 -9.31 6.32
CA ARG A 139 14.99 -10.63 5.68
C ARG A 139 16.18 -11.56 5.85
N SER A 140 17.40 -11.04 5.89
CA SER A 140 18.58 -11.84 6.16
C SER A 140 18.58 -12.36 7.59
N GLU A 141 18.24 -11.50 8.55
CA GLU A 141 18.07 -11.89 9.95
C GLU A 141 16.94 -12.90 10.12
N ALA A 142 15.83 -12.75 9.39
CA ALA A 142 14.71 -13.71 9.44
C ALA A 142 15.18 -15.10 8.99
N ARG A 143 15.94 -15.19 7.90
CA ARG A 143 16.52 -16.46 7.44
C ARG A 143 17.46 -17.08 8.47
N ALA A 144 18.28 -16.26 9.14
CA ALA A 144 19.14 -16.73 10.22
C ALA A 144 18.34 -17.24 11.42
N ALA A 145 17.25 -16.56 11.79
CA ALA A 145 16.36 -16.97 12.87
C ALA A 145 15.67 -18.32 12.59
N VAL A 146 15.25 -18.57 11.35
CA VAL A 146 14.76 -19.90 10.92
C VAL A 146 15.84 -20.96 11.12
N GLY A 147 17.06 -20.70 10.66
CA GLY A 147 18.19 -21.64 10.83
C GLY A 147 18.55 -21.93 12.28
N ALA A 148 18.26 -20.99 13.19
CA ALA A 148 18.45 -21.12 14.62
C ALA A 148 17.23 -21.75 15.35
N GLY A 149 16.19 -22.18 14.63
CA GLY A 149 14.99 -22.78 15.23
C GLY A 149 14.05 -21.77 15.91
N ASN A 150 14.12 -20.49 15.53
CA ASN A 150 13.23 -19.42 16.02
C ASN A 150 12.28 -18.91 14.92
N PRO A 151 11.26 -19.70 14.53
CA PRO A 151 10.32 -19.31 13.47
C PRO A 151 9.49 -18.08 13.85
N THR A 152 9.07 -17.95 15.11
CA THR A 152 8.31 -16.78 15.58
C THR A 152 9.11 -15.48 15.45
N GLY A 153 10.42 -15.52 15.75
CA GLY A 153 11.31 -14.39 15.54
C GLY A 153 11.49 -14.06 14.05
N ALA A 154 11.58 -15.08 13.20
CA ALA A 154 11.65 -14.89 11.76
C ALA A 154 10.39 -14.21 11.20
N ASP A 155 9.20 -14.63 11.65
CA ASP A 155 7.92 -14.03 11.24
C ASP A 155 7.84 -12.55 11.62
N ALA A 156 8.25 -12.19 12.85
CA ALA A 156 8.27 -10.81 13.30
C ALA A 156 9.20 -9.93 12.43
N LEU A 157 10.36 -10.45 12.03
CA LEU A 157 11.29 -9.77 11.13
C LEU A 157 10.73 -9.62 9.71
N ILE A 158 10.03 -10.63 9.19
CA ILE A 158 9.35 -10.57 7.89
C ILE A 158 8.25 -9.51 7.90
N VAL A 159 7.42 -9.47 8.95
CA VAL A 159 6.36 -8.46 9.10
C VAL A 159 6.96 -7.05 9.11
N ARG A 160 8.05 -6.84 9.86
CA ARG A 160 8.73 -5.53 9.89
C ARG A 160 9.35 -5.16 8.54
N ALA A 161 9.93 -6.12 7.81
CA ALA A 161 10.45 -5.88 6.46
C ALA A 161 9.33 -5.46 5.50
N ARG A 162 8.17 -6.12 5.53
CA ARG A 162 7.00 -5.76 4.71
C ARG A 162 6.45 -4.38 5.03
N ALA A 163 6.39 -4.03 6.31
CA ALA A 163 5.97 -2.69 6.73
C ALA A 163 6.88 -1.60 6.15
N LEU A 164 8.19 -1.84 6.09
CA LEU A 164 9.14 -0.93 5.45
C LEU A 164 8.92 -0.85 3.93
N GLU A 165 8.72 -1.98 3.27
CA GLU A 165 8.48 -2.01 1.83
C GLU A 165 7.16 -1.39 1.41
N GLY A 166 6.15 -1.44 2.27
CA GLY A 166 4.89 -0.72 2.06
C GLY A 166 5.06 0.79 1.88
N ARG A 167 6.20 1.36 2.31
CA ARG A 167 6.56 2.77 2.13
C ARG A 167 7.18 3.06 0.76
N LEU A 168 7.59 2.04 0.01
CA LEU A 168 8.27 2.15 -1.28
C LEU A 168 7.28 2.40 -2.42
N VAL A 169 6.36 3.34 -2.23
CA VAL A 169 5.43 3.79 -3.27
C VAL A 169 6.22 4.33 -4.45
N ASP A 170 5.79 3.95 -5.66
CA ASP A 170 6.43 4.36 -6.91
C ASP A 170 6.44 5.89 -7.04
N PRO A 171 7.54 6.49 -7.51
CA PRO A 171 7.68 7.94 -7.62
C PRO A 171 6.49 8.66 -8.26
N PHE A 172 5.82 8.04 -9.24
CA PHE A 172 4.65 8.60 -9.90
C PHE A 172 3.49 8.86 -8.92
N TRP A 173 3.31 7.98 -7.94
CA TRP A 173 2.17 7.97 -7.03
C TRP A 173 2.42 8.66 -5.69
N ARG A 174 3.68 8.89 -5.30
CA ARG A 174 4.05 9.36 -3.95
C ARG A 174 3.33 10.63 -3.51
N ASP A 175 3.23 11.62 -4.39
CA ASP A 175 2.60 12.91 -4.05
C ASP A 175 1.09 12.76 -3.86
N LEU A 176 0.42 12.00 -4.75
CA LEU A 176 -1.00 11.71 -4.62
C LEU A 176 -1.29 10.91 -3.34
N ALA A 177 -0.54 9.84 -3.10
CA ALA A 177 -0.67 9.01 -1.90
C ALA A 177 -0.49 9.83 -0.61
N ARG A 178 0.54 10.69 -0.55
CA ARG A 178 0.75 11.61 0.58
C ARG A 178 -0.40 12.59 0.76
N SER A 179 -0.90 13.17 -0.32
CA SER A 179 -2.02 14.11 -0.25
C SER A 179 -3.25 13.44 0.36
N LEU A 180 -3.62 12.23 -0.07
CA LEU A 180 -4.83 11.54 0.41
C LEU A 180 -4.74 11.13 1.87
N MET A 181 -3.59 10.67 2.36
CA MET A 181 -3.44 10.36 3.80
C MET A 181 -3.56 11.61 4.68
N GLY A 182 -3.12 12.77 4.17
CA GLY A 182 -3.29 14.05 4.86
C GLY A 182 -4.76 14.44 5.03
N HIS A 183 -5.63 14.04 4.09
CA HIS A 183 -7.08 14.25 4.18
C HIS A 183 -7.79 13.17 5.02
N ALA A 184 -7.25 11.95 5.07
CA ALA A 184 -7.82 10.85 5.85
C ALA A 184 -7.67 11.02 7.38
N HIS A 185 -6.72 11.84 7.85
CA HIS A 185 -6.57 12.20 9.27
C HIS A 185 -7.43 13.41 9.69
N ALA A 186 -8.17 14.03 8.76
CA ALA A 186 -8.96 15.24 9.00
C ALA A 186 -10.48 14.98 9.09
N ILE A 187 -10.90 13.71 9.13
CA ILE A 187 -12.30 13.27 9.25
C ILE A 187 -12.47 12.51 10.55
#